data_AF-A0A7S1D8R3-F1
#
_entry.id   AF-A0A7S1D8R3-F1
#
_cell.length_a   1.000
_cell.length_b   1.000
_cell.length_c   1.000
_cell.angle_alpha   90.00
_cell.angle_beta   90.00
_cell.angle_gamma   90.00
#
_symmetry.space_group_name_H-M   'P 1'
#
loop_
_entity.id
_entity.type
_entity.pdbx_description
1 polymer ?
#
loop_
_entity_poly.entity_id
_entity_poly.type
_entity_poly.pdbx_seq_one_letter_code
_entity_poly.pdbx_strand_id
1 'polypeptide(L)'
;GTRVYKAPVFSVSFGQTQQGILDTLHRNISSEINKALTIILWLLVVLVVLAFAVVVWVSSTVALSLCGPVTQLLAVVTSINNSEFHADFPELQSGSFELDRVRGTFERLYTLMKAANSSFFAGDLISAHRTFQDALDLFTKLENTKAVGITNNNLGNVMLAMYRTITMTSTPSVGGMSRRRIVHEGCSYFKNTIVAGEDALQQINDNEGFSENYLIFMQQLSNRYFNRAMFLLTVKDDHSDPDRTENQGLTDLSTCKDMDREVVDNGDREGFKGDDDVYFDLLLCRIKGLLILMKMSYDDEWGIDELFDGATTVLQSALENSNSNSSNNSNKSLPRKCTLFRELGPEAQMQRLESTLIEYNLLLADCADDDDNDDDRPMDKKSRQEYIGQAADIAVRMMFEDDNLLDDSALVALQALLEKSRISTAEELGGEDPSDVEASLLHYQQAIVEAQSK
;
A
#
# COMPACT_ATOMS: atom_id res chain seq x y z
N GLY A 1 -53.71 88.06 96.46
CA GLY A 1 -53.79 87.30 95.21
C GLY A 1 -52.58 87.61 94.38
N THR A 2 -51.87 86.58 93.93
CA THR A 2 -50.99 86.51 92.75
C THR A 2 -50.42 85.09 92.69
N ARG A 3 -50.71 84.37 91.60
CA ARG A 3 -50.28 82.99 91.36
C ARG A 3 -48.78 82.98 91.07
N VAL A 4 -48.01 82.21 91.83
CA VAL A 4 -46.59 81.94 91.55
C VAL A 4 -46.51 80.68 90.70
N TYR A 5 -46.24 80.84 89.41
CA TYR A 5 -45.91 79.75 88.50
C TYR A 5 -44.49 79.24 88.80
N LYS A 6 -44.35 77.97 89.18
CA LYS A 6 -43.06 77.27 89.19
C LYS A 6 -42.75 76.80 87.77
N ALA A 7 -41.74 77.41 87.13
CA ALA A 7 -41.19 76.89 85.90
C ALA A 7 -40.43 75.58 86.16
N PRO A 8 -40.62 74.50 85.37
CA PRO A 8 -39.76 73.34 85.43
C PRO A 8 -38.39 73.69 84.85
N VAL A 9 -37.36 73.66 85.70
CA VAL A 9 -35.96 73.73 85.26
C VAL A 9 -35.58 72.36 84.71
N PHE A 10 -35.50 72.25 83.38
CA PHE A 10 -34.83 71.12 82.73
C PHE A 10 -33.33 71.40 82.69
N SER A 11 -32.57 70.66 83.49
CA SER A 11 -31.12 70.57 83.35
C SER A 11 -30.81 69.64 82.17
N VAL A 12 -30.34 70.20 81.06
CA VAL A 12 -29.71 69.42 79.99
C VAL A 12 -28.24 69.29 80.36
N SER A 13 -27.88 68.15 80.97
CA SER A 13 -26.47 67.77 81.08
C SER A 13 -26.00 67.30 79.71
N PHE A 14 -25.07 68.03 79.09
CA PHE A 14 -24.25 67.45 78.04
C PHE A 14 -23.30 66.45 78.70
N GLY A 15 -23.73 65.20 78.77
CA GLY A 15 -22.83 64.09 79.06
C GLY A 15 -21.80 64.06 77.95
N GLN A 16 -20.55 64.38 78.27
CA GLN A 16 -19.42 64.17 77.40
C GLN A 16 -19.42 62.68 77.02
N THR A 17 -19.90 62.38 75.82
CA THR A 17 -20.02 60.99 75.35
C THR A 17 -18.63 60.37 75.41
N GLN A 18 -18.53 59.20 76.05
CA GLN A 18 -17.34 58.35 76.09
C GLN A 18 -16.95 57.88 74.67
N GLN A 19 -16.62 58.79 73.75
CA GLN A 19 -16.10 58.48 72.42
C GLN A 19 -14.84 57.59 72.53
N GLY A 20 -14.00 57.82 73.55
CA GLY A 20 -12.82 56.98 73.79
C GLY A 20 -13.10 55.50 74.09
N ILE A 21 -14.22 55.17 74.75
CA ILE A 21 -14.57 53.76 75.05
C ILE A 21 -15.22 53.10 73.83
N LEU A 22 -16.06 53.81 73.09
CA LEU A 22 -16.60 53.29 71.84
C LEU A 22 -15.50 53.09 70.78
N ASP A 23 -14.53 53.99 70.68
CA ASP A 23 -13.44 53.90 69.71
C ASP A 23 -12.46 52.77 70.04
N THR A 24 -12.15 52.56 71.32
CA THR A 24 -11.32 51.42 71.76
C THR A 24 -12.04 50.09 71.58
N LEU A 25 -13.33 50.02 71.88
CA LEU A 25 -14.15 48.82 71.64
C LEU A 25 -14.26 48.53 70.14
N HIS A 26 -14.50 49.56 69.31
CA HIS A 26 -14.56 49.44 67.86
C HIS A 26 -13.21 49.01 67.27
N ARG A 27 -12.09 49.57 67.74
CA ARG A 27 -10.74 49.14 67.29
C ARG A 27 -10.43 47.69 67.65
N ASN A 28 -10.78 47.26 68.87
CA ASN A 28 -10.55 45.88 69.30
C ASN A 28 -11.43 44.90 68.50
N ILE A 29 -12.72 45.21 68.34
CA ILE A 29 -13.64 44.38 67.54
C ILE A 29 -13.19 44.33 66.07
N SER A 30 -12.87 45.47 65.46
CA SER A 30 -12.39 45.53 64.07
C SER A 30 -11.07 44.79 63.88
N SER A 31 -10.16 44.82 64.87
CA SER A 31 -8.91 44.06 64.81
C SER A 31 -9.16 42.54 64.84
N GLU A 32 -10.00 42.05 65.76
CA GLU A 32 -10.32 40.62 65.85
C GLU A 32 -11.11 40.12 64.63
N ILE A 33 -12.06 40.92 64.11
CA ILE A 33 -12.77 40.63 62.87
C ILE A 33 -11.78 40.55 61.69
N ASN A 34 -10.86 41.51 61.56
CA ASN A 34 -9.88 41.50 60.47
C ASN A 34 -8.93 40.30 60.57
N LYS A 35 -8.51 39.88 61.77
CA LYS A 35 -7.72 38.65 61.97
C LYS A 35 -8.50 37.42 61.53
N ALA A 36 -9.76 37.30 61.96
CA ALA A 36 -10.63 36.17 61.60
C ALA A 36 -10.87 36.10 60.08
N LEU A 37 -11.18 37.24 59.44
CA LEU A 37 -11.35 37.32 57.99
C LEU A 37 -10.08 36.95 57.24
N THR A 38 -8.91 37.38 57.73
CA THR A 38 -7.62 37.03 57.13
C THR A 38 -7.35 35.53 57.20
N ILE A 39 -7.62 34.89 58.35
CA ILE A 39 -7.49 33.43 58.51
C ILE A 39 -8.43 32.68 57.56
N ILE A 40 -9.69 33.11 57.47
CA ILE A 40 -10.68 32.51 56.56
C ILE A 40 -10.24 32.67 55.10
N LEU A 41 -9.73 33.84 54.71
CA LEU A 41 -9.23 34.09 53.36
C LEU A 41 -8.06 33.15 53.03
N TRP A 42 -7.10 32.97 53.93
CA TRP A 42 -5.98 32.04 53.72
C TRP A 42 -6.45 30.59 53.58
N LEU A 43 -7.40 30.16 54.41
CA LEU A 43 -7.99 28.82 54.30
C LEU A 43 -8.67 28.62 52.94
N LEU A 44 -9.40 29.62 52.45
CA LEU A 44 -10.04 29.58 51.15
C LEU A 44 -9.01 29.51 50.01
N VAL A 45 -7.93 30.27 50.07
CA VAL A 45 -6.83 30.21 49.09
C VAL A 45 -6.18 28.83 49.09
N VAL A 46 -5.87 28.27 50.26
CA VAL A 46 -5.29 26.91 50.36
C VAL A 46 -6.23 25.86 49.78
N LEU A 47 -7.54 25.96 50.05
CA LEU A 47 -8.54 25.06 49.50
C LEU A 47 -8.60 25.14 47.96
N VAL A 48 -8.56 26.35 47.40
CA VAL A 48 -8.53 26.55 45.93
C VAL A 48 -7.27 25.96 45.32
N VAL A 49 -6.10 26.16 45.94
CA VAL A 49 -4.83 25.58 45.48
C VAL A 49 -4.86 24.06 45.53
N LEU A 50 -5.39 23.46 46.60
CA LEU A 50 -5.55 22.01 46.72
C LEU A 50 -6.51 21.45 45.68
N ALA A 51 -7.67 22.11 45.47
CA ALA A 51 -8.62 21.73 44.44
C ALA A 51 -7.98 21.79 43.04
N PHE A 52 -7.24 22.85 42.74
CA PHE A 52 -6.51 22.98 41.48
C PHE A 52 -5.46 21.88 41.31
N ALA A 53 -4.67 21.58 42.34
CA ALA A 53 -3.67 20.52 42.32
C ALA A 53 -4.30 19.13 42.06
N VAL A 54 -5.47 18.84 42.66
CA VAL A 54 -6.21 17.59 42.41
C VAL A 54 -6.71 17.54 40.96
N VAL A 55 -7.27 18.64 40.44
CA VAL A 55 -7.74 18.68 39.03
C VAL A 55 -6.58 18.45 38.07
N VAL A 56 -5.44 19.10 38.28
CA VAL A 56 -4.24 18.90 37.46
C VAL A 56 -3.76 17.46 37.57
N TRP A 57 -3.69 16.88 38.77
CA TRP A 57 -3.25 15.50 38.97
C TRP A 57 -4.16 14.47 38.29
N VAL A 58 -5.48 14.62 38.45
CA VAL A 58 -6.46 13.75 37.78
C VAL A 58 -6.38 13.91 36.26
N SER A 59 -6.33 15.15 35.76
CA SER A 59 -6.21 15.43 34.33
C SER A 59 -4.95 14.83 33.72
N SER A 60 -3.79 15.00 34.37
CA SER A 60 -2.53 14.39 33.94
C SER A 60 -2.59 12.87 33.98
N THR A 61 -3.21 12.27 35.01
CA THR A 61 -3.35 10.81 35.11
C THR A 61 -4.23 10.26 34.00
N VAL A 62 -5.37 10.90 33.72
CA VAL A 62 -6.27 10.51 32.63
C VAL A 62 -5.59 10.69 31.27
N ALA A 63 -4.91 11.82 31.05
CA ALA A 63 -4.18 12.07 29.82
C ALA A 63 -3.10 11.01 29.57
N LEU A 64 -2.30 10.67 30.59
CA LEU A 64 -1.29 9.62 30.48
C LEU A 64 -1.92 8.24 30.20
N SER A 65 -3.05 7.91 30.84
CA SER A 65 -3.76 6.64 30.64
C SER A 65 -4.33 6.48 29.22
N LEU A 66 -4.67 7.58 28.55
CA LEU A 66 -5.22 7.57 27.19
C LEU A 66 -4.11 7.72 26.13
N CYS A 67 -3.17 8.64 26.33
CA CYS A 67 -2.10 8.90 25.38
C CYS A 67 -1.18 7.69 25.22
N GLY A 68 -0.91 6.94 26.30
CA GLY A 68 -0.05 5.76 26.25
C GLY A 68 -0.51 4.74 25.20
N PRO A 69 -1.69 4.12 25.33
CA PRO A 69 -2.09 3.08 24.38
C PRO A 69 -2.46 3.63 23.00
N VAL A 70 -2.89 4.91 22.89
CA VAL A 70 -3.08 5.56 21.57
C VAL A 70 -1.75 5.73 20.83
N THR A 71 -0.68 6.16 21.52
CA THR A 71 0.64 6.28 20.89
C THR A 71 1.23 4.92 20.51
N GLN A 72 0.98 3.88 21.30
CA GLN A 72 1.38 2.51 20.93
C GLN A 72 0.57 1.99 19.74
N LEU A 73 -0.75 2.22 19.71
CA LEU A 73 -1.59 1.86 18.56
C LEU A 73 -1.16 2.61 17.30
N LEU A 74 -0.79 3.89 17.43
CA LEU A 74 -0.24 4.67 16.33
C LEU A 74 1.09 4.08 15.86
N ALA A 75 1.98 3.66 16.77
CA ALA A 75 3.23 3.00 16.40
C ALA A 75 2.99 1.69 15.64
N VAL A 76 1.99 0.90 16.06
CA VAL A 76 1.57 -0.31 15.34
C VAL A 76 1.04 0.04 13.95
N VAL A 77 0.15 1.03 13.83
CA VAL A 77 -0.37 1.47 12.53
C VAL A 77 0.75 2.01 11.63
N THR A 78 1.71 2.75 12.18
CA THR A 78 2.87 3.22 11.43
C THR A 78 3.76 2.07 10.98
N SER A 79 3.99 1.06 11.84
CA SER A 79 4.75 -0.14 11.47
C SER A 79 4.02 -0.97 10.40
N ILE A 80 2.69 -1.08 10.48
CA ILE A 80 1.84 -1.71 9.44
C ILE A 80 1.91 -0.93 8.13
N ASN A 81 1.84 0.40 8.16
CA ASN A 81 1.94 1.23 6.96
C ASN A 81 3.34 1.16 6.34
N ASN A 82 4.38 1.10 7.16
CA ASN A 82 5.75 0.83 6.73
C ASN A 82 5.96 -0.65 6.35
N SER A 83 4.91 -1.45 6.52
CA SER A 83 4.78 -2.83 6.09
C SER A 83 5.81 -3.78 6.71
N GLU A 84 6.20 -3.48 7.95
CA GLU A 84 7.05 -4.31 8.79
C GLU A 84 6.19 -5.44 9.42
N PHE A 85 5.80 -6.44 8.61
CA PHE A 85 4.92 -7.53 9.06
C PHE A 85 5.62 -8.63 9.88
N HIS A 86 6.92 -8.47 10.17
CA HIS A 86 7.74 -9.53 10.77
C HIS A 86 7.52 -9.72 12.27
N ALA A 87 7.02 -8.70 12.98
CA ALA A 87 6.76 -8.81 14.42
C ALA A 87 5.33 -9.31 14.69
N ASP A 88 5.17 -10.10 15.76
CA ASP A 88 3.84 -10.34 16.34
C ASP A 88 3.24 -9.00 16.80
N PHE A 89 1.90 -8.93 16.83
CA PHE A 89 1.21 -7.73 17.34
C PHE A 89 1.70 -7.47 18.77
N PRO A 90 2.29 -6.29 19.06
CA PRO A 90 2.94 -6.08 20.34
C PRO A 90 1.92 -6.16 21.47
N GLU A 91 2.34 -6.72 22.61
CA GLU A 91 1.52 -6.72 23.82
C GLU A 91 1.31 -5.26 24.29
N LEU A 92 0.19 -4.66 23.89
CA LEU A 92 -0.16 -3.31 24.29
C LEU A 92 -0.62 -3.29 25.75
N GLN A 93 -0.24 -2.26 26.50
CA GLN A 93 -0.76 -2.07 27.86
C GLN A 93 -2.28 -1.88 27.81
N SER A 94 -3.02 -2.57 28.70
CA SER A 94 -4.47 -2.43 28.82
C SER A 94 -4.85 -0.97 29.09
N GLY A 95 -5.76 -0.45 28.27
CA GLY A 95 -6.25 0.92 28.34
C GLY A 95 -7.61 1.02 29.00
N SER A 96 -8.39 2.04 28.60
CA SER A 96 -9.82 2.05 28.90
C SER A 96 -10.53 0.90 28.18
N PHE A 97 -11.72 0.54 28.63
CA PHE A 97 -12.53 -0.53 28.01
C PHE A 97 -12.78 -0.27 26.51
N GLU A 98 -13.00 0.99 26.13
CA GLU A 98 -13.18 1.41 24.74
C GLU A 98 -11.90 1.22 23.94
N LEU A 99 -10.75 1.59 24.51
CA LEU A 99 -9.45 1.47 23.85
C LEU A 99 -9.04 0.00 23.69
N ASP A 100 -9.35 -0.85 24.67
CA ASP A 100 -9.16 -2.30 24.56
C ASP A 100 -10.04 -2.91 23.45
N ARG A 101 -11.26 -2.37 23.23
CA ARG A 101 -12.13 -2.77 22.12
C ARG A 101 -11.59 -2.33 20.76
N VAL A 102 -11.08 -1.10 20.67
CA VAL A 102 -10.41 -0.58 19.46
C VAL A 102 -9.18 -1.44 19.16
N ARG A 103 -8.34 -1.68 20.16
CA ARG A 103 -7.17 -2.57 20.06
C ARG A 103 -7.55 -3.94 19.54
N GLY A 104 -8.50 -4.63 20.18
CA GLY A 104 -8.90 -5.97 19.77
C GLY A 104 -9.45 -6.02 18.35
N THR A 105 -10.05 -4.94 17.86
CA THR A 105 -10.48 -4.82 16.47
C THR A 105 -9.29 -4.66 15.51
N PHE A 106 -8.33 -3.81 15.85
CA PHE A 106 -7.10 -3.62 15.07
C PHE A 106 -6.23 -4.87 15.02
N GLU A 107 -6.06 -5.57 16.13
CA GLU A 107 -5.30 -6.82 16.23
C GLU A 107 -5.93 -7.92 15.36
N ARG A 108 -7.26 -8.09 15.45
CA ARG A 108 -7.99 -9.02 14.58
C ARG A 108 -7.81 -8.66 13.12
N LEU A 109 -7.90 -7.37 12.80
CA LEU A 109 -7.72 -6.91 11.43
C LEU A 109 -6.31 -7.22 10.90
N TYR A 110 -5.29 -6.86 11.67
CA TYR A 110 -3.90 -7.14 11.33
C TYR A 110 -3.66 -8.64 11.10
N THR A 111 -4.16 -9.46 12.03
CA THR A 111 -4.04 -10.93 11.96
C THR A 111 -4.74 -11.50 10.72
N LEU A 112 -5.95 -11.04 10.41
CA LEU A 112 -6.69 -11.47 9.22
C LEU A 112 -5.93 -11.10 7.94
N MET A 113 -5.43 -9.87 7.83
CA MET A 113 -4.69 -9.43 6.65
C MET A 113 -3.37 -10.20 6.47
N LYS A 114 -2.60 -10.39 7.55
CA LYS A 114 -1.36 -11.16 7.53
C LYS A 114 -1.61 -12.62 7.14
N ALA A 115 -2.63 -13.25 7.73
CA ALA A 115 -2.99 -14.63 7.42
C ALA A 115 -3.49 -14.79 5.96
N ALA A 116 -4.29 -13.84 5.47
CA ALA A 116 -4.79 -13.86 4.09
C ALA A 116 -3.66 -13.73 3.07
N ASN A 117 -2.77 -12.76 3.26
CA ASN A 117 -1.60 -12.56 2.39
C ASN A 117 -0.66 -13.76 2.44
N SER A 118 -0.34 -14.27 3.64
CA SER A 118 0.50 -15.46 3.79
C SER A 118 -0.10 -16.67 3.08
N SER A 119 -1.41 -16.88 3.18
CA SER A 119 -2.09 -17.99 2.49
C SER A 119 -2.08 -17.81 0.98
N PHE A 120 -2.30 -16.59 0.50
CA PHE A 120 -2.29 -16.26 -0.93
C PHE A 120 -0.91 -16.52 -1.56
N PHE A 121 0.16 -16.01 -0.94
CA PHE A 121 1.52 -16.20 -1.44
C PHE A 121 2.03 -17.64 -1.29
N ALA A 122 1.50 -18.40 -0.32
CA ALA A 122 1.77 -19.83 -0.20
C ALA A 122 0.99 -20.70 -1.21
N GLY A 123 0.12 -20.10 -2.03
CA GLY A 123 -0.73 -20.82 -2.99
C GLY A 123 -1.95 -21.52 -2.36
N ASP A 124 -2.20 -21.36 -1.06
CA ASP A 124 -3.43 -21.82 -0.41
C ASP A 124 -4.57 -20.82 -0.64
N LEU A 125 -5.06 -20.83 -1.88
CA LEU A 125 -6.11 -19.92 -2.34
C LEU A 125 -7.42 -20.11 -1.56
N ILE A 126 -7.71 -21.31 -1.06
CA ILE A 126 -8.96 -21.61 -0.33
C ILE A 126 -8.94 -20.91 1.02
N SER A 127 -7.83 -21.02 1.76
CA SER A 127 -7.66 -20.32 3.03
C SER A 127 -7.65 -18.81 2.81
N ALA A 128 -6.92 -18.31 1.81
CA ALA A 128 -6.92 -16.89 1.46
C ALA A 128 -8.33 -16.35 1.19
N HIS A 129 -9.11 -17.06 0.38
CA HIS A 129 -10.50 -16.69 0.08
C HIS A 129 -11.36 -16.60 1.34
N ARG A 130 -11.33 -17.61 2.21
CA ARG A 130 -12.11 -17.61 3.47
C ARG A 130 -11.71 -16.46 4.38
N THR A 131 -10.41 -16.23 4.56
CA THR A 131 -9.91 -15.15 5.42
C THR A 131 -10.32 -13.77 4.88
N PHE A 132 -10.27 -13.55 3.56
CA PHE A 132 -10.77 -12.30 2.98
C PHE A 132 -12.29 -12.16 3.06
N GLN A 133 -13.06 -13.25 3.00
CA GLN A 133 -14.51 -13.20 3.25
C GLN A 133 -14.81 -12.78 4.71
N ASP A 134 -14.10 -13.35 5.68
CA ASP A 134 -14.22 -12.95 7.09
C ASP A 134 -13.84 -11.46 7.30
N ALA A 135 -12.80 -10.98 6.61
CA ALA A 135 -12.40 -9.58 6.63
C ALA A 135 -13.48 -8.67 6.00
N LEU A 136 -14.07 -9.07 4.87
CA LEU A 136 -15.13 -8.33 4.20
C LEU A 136 -16.36 -8.17 5.11
N ASP A 137 -16.76 -9.25 5.77
CA ASP A 137 -17.87 -9.26 6.73
C ASP A 137 -17.60 -8.32 7.91
N LEU A 138 -16.36 -8.34 8.43
CA LEU A 138 -15.94 -7.44 9.51
C LEU A 138 -16.00 -5.98 9.07
N PHE A 139 -15.42 -5.65 7.92
CA PHE A 139 -15.38 -4.27 7.41
C PHE A 139 -16.75 -3.72 7.05
N THR A 140 -17.64 -4.57 6.54
CA THR A 140 -19.04 -4.21 6.27
C THR A 140 -19.77 -3.87 7.57
N LYS A 141 -19.57 -4.66 8.64
CA LYS A 141 -20.15 -4.38 9.97
C LYS A 141 -19.59 -3.11 10.63
N LEU A 142 -18.38 -2.69 10.24
CA LEU A 142 -17.75 -1.46 10.69
C LEU A 142 -18.09 -0.25 9.81
N GLU A 143 -18.91 -0.44 8.76
CA GLU A 143 -19.28 0.60 7.78
C GLU A 143 -18.05 1.28 7.13
N ASN A 144 -16.94 0.54 7.00
CA ASN A 144 -15.70 1.06 6.43
C ASN A 144 -15.65 0.78 4.92
N THR A 145 -16.27 1.65 4.13
CA THR A 145 -16.39 1.53 2.66
C THR A 145 -15.03 1.40 1.96
N LYS A 146 -14.01 2.14 2.43
CA LYS A 146 -12.64 2.05 1.88
C LYS A 146 -12.05 0.64 2.07
N ALA A 147 -12.16 0.09 3.27
CA ALA A 147 -11.64 -1.25 3.57
C ALA A 147 -12.44 -2.37 2.88
N VAL A 148 -13.76 -2.19 2.75
CA VAL A 148 -14.62 -3.05 1.92
C VAL A 148 -14.12 -3.06 0.48
N GLY A 149 -13.84 -1.89 -0.12
CA GLY A 149 -13.28 -1.80 -1.46
C GLY A 149 -11.97 -2.57 -1.62
N ILE A 150 -11.00 -2.32 -0.74
CA ILE A 150 -9.69 -3.01 -0.75
C ILE A 150 -9.88 -4.53 -0.65
N THR A 151 -10.76 -5.00 0.24
CA THR A 151 -11.01 -6.44 0.43
C THR A 151 -11.67 -7.07 -0.78
N ASN A 152 -12.61 -6.37 -1.43
CA ASN A 152 -13.21 -6.82 -2.68
C ASN A 152 -12.16 -6.94 -3.80
N ASN A 153 -11.25 -5.98 -3.95
CA ASN A 153 -10.15 -6.09 -4.91
C ASN A 153 -9.28 -7.33 -4.65
N ASN A 154 -8.92 -7.58 -3.40
CA ASN A 154 -8.13 -8.75 -3.02
C ASN A 154 -8.88 -10.07 -3.28
N LEU A 155 -10.17 -10.15 -2.95
CA LEU A 155 -11.02 -11.30 -3.29
C LEU A 155 -11.08 -11.53 -4.80
N GLY A 156 -11.19 -10.47 -5.60
CA GLY A 156 -11.10 -10.53 -7.06
C GLY A 156 -9.79 -11.15 -7.54
N ASN A 157 -8.66 -10.74 -6.96
CA ASN A 157 -7.35 -11.33 -7.26
C ASN A 157 -7.25 -12.81 -6.85
N VAL A 158 -7.87 -13.20 -5.73
CA VAL A 158 -7.98 -14.62 -5.36
C VAL A 158 -8.81 -15.40 -6.39
N MET A 159 -9.90 -14.83 -6.89
CA MET A 159 -10.71 -15.45 -7.95
C MET A 159 -9.91 -15.62 -9.24
N LEU A 160 -9.12 -14.62 -9.64
CA LEU A 160 -8.23 -14.72 -10.80
C LEU A 160 -7.22 -15.86 -10.64
N ALA A 161 -6.57 -15.95 -9.47
CA ALA A 161 -5.61 -17.00 -9.17
C ALA A 161 -6.27 -18.39 -9.23
N MET A 162 -7.46 -18.56 -8.61
CA MET A 162 -8.19 -19.83 -8.62
C MET A 162 -8.60 -20.25 -10.03
N TYR A 163 -9.04 -19.29 -10.85
CA TYR A 163 -9.40 -19.54 -12.25
C TYR A 163 -8.19 -20.04 -13.03
N ARG A 164 -7.04 -19.38 -12.91
CA ARG A 164 -5.78 -19.80 -13.56
C ARG A 164 -5.35 -21.19 -13.09
N THR A 165 -5.45 -21.49 -11.79
CA THR A 165 -5.16 -22.84 -11.27
C THR A 165 -6.06 -23.90 -11.90
N ILE A 166 -7.37 -23.63 -12.02
CA ILE A 166 -8.33 -24.54 -12.68
C ILE A 166 -7.94 -24.78 -14.14
N THR A 167 -7.60 -23.73 -14.87
CA THR A 167 -7.22 -23.82 -16.29
C THR A 167 -5.92 -24.59 -16.48
N MET A 168 -4.87 -24.25 -15.72
CA MET A 168 -3.56 -24.91 -15.80
C MET A 168 -3.61 -26.39 -15.39
N THR A 169 -4.34 -26.73 -14.33
CA THR A 169 -4.43 -28.11 -13.83
C THR A 169 -5.50 -28.94 -14.51
N SER A 170 -6.31 -28.33 -15.39
CA SER A 170 -7.49 -28.94 -16.00
C SER A 170 -8.46 -29.56 -14.97
N THR A 171 -8.47 -29.04 -13.74
CA THR A 171 -9.37 -29.52 -12.67
C THR A 171 -10.74 -28.86 -12.78
N PRO A 172 -11.86 -29.55 -12.45
CA PRO A 172 -13.19 -28.96 -12.58
C PRO A 172 -13.50 -27.90 -11.53
N SER A 173 -12.76 -27.86 -10.42
CA SER A 173 -13.00 -26.96 -9.29
C SER A 173 -11.78 -26.85 -8.37
N VAL A 174 -11.62 -25.71 -7.70
CA VAL A 174 -10.65 -25.49 -6.61
C VAL A 174 -11.43 -25.23 -5.32
N GLY A 175 -11.19 -26.01 -4.27
CA GLY A 175 -11.89 -25.87 -2.98
C GLY A 175 -13.41 -26.01 -3.05
N GLY A 176 -13.92 -26.77 -4.02
CA GLY A 176 -15.36 -26.92 -4.28
C GLY A 176 -16.00 -25.75 -5.03
N MET A 177 -15.23 -24.73 -5.41
CA MET A 177 -15.70 -23.66 -6.30
C MET A 177 -15.49 -24.06 -7.76
N SER A 178 -16.60 -24.16 -8.49
CA SER A 178 -16.58 -24.40 -9.94
C SER A 178 -16.10 -23.17 -10.69
N ARG A 179 -15.59 -23.38 -11.90
CA ARG A 179 -15.14 -22.31 -12.80
C ARG A 179 -16.19 -21.20 -12.96
N ARG A 180 -17.44 -21.56 -13.27
CA ARG A 180 -18.55 -20.61 -13.42
C ARG A 180 -18.79 -19.77 -12.16
N ARG A 181 -18.64 -20.37 -10.98
CA ARG A 181 -18.82 -19.66 -9.70
C ARG A 181 -17.70 -18.65 -9.48
N ILE A 182 -16.45 -19.03 -9.77
CA ILE A 182 -15.28 -18.14 -9.68
C ILE A 182 -15.44 -16.94 -10.62
N VAL A 183 -15.85 -17.16 -11.87
CA VAL A 183 -16.11 -16.08 -12.83
C VAL A 183 -17.17 -15.12 -12.30
N HIS A 184 -18.30 -15.64 -11.82
CA HIS A 184 -19.40 -14.82 -11.30
C HIS A 184 -19.00 -14.02 -10.05
N GLU A 185 -18.40 -14.67 -9.05
CA GLU A 185 -17.97 -14.01 -7.81
C GLU A 185 -16.86 -12.98 -8.09
N GLY A 186 -15.87 -13.31 -8.92
CA GLY A 186 -14.80 -12.38 -9.30
C GLY A 186 -15.33 -11.13 -10.01
N CYS A 187 -16.26 -11.27 -10.96
CA CYS A 187 -16.94 -10.12 -11.59
C CYS A 187 -17.64 -9.25 -10.55
N SER A 188 -18.33 -9.86 -9.57
CA SER A 188 -19.02 -9.13 -8.51
C SER A 188 -18.05 -8.38 -7.61
N TYR A 189 -16.96 -9.02 -7.18
CA TYR A 189 -15.95 -8.40 -6.33
C TYR A 189 -15.27 -7.22 -7.02
N PHE A 190 -14.86 -7.39 -8.28
CA PHE A 190 -14.25 -6.29 -9.03
C PHE A 190 -15.23 -5.16 -9.36
N LYS A 191 -16.50 -5.46 -9.60
CA LYS A 191 -17.52 -4.40 -9.75
C LYS A 191 -17.64 -3.57 -8.47
N ASN A 192 -17.74 -4.22 -7.31
CA ASN A 192 -17.90 -3.54 -6.02
C ASN A 192 -16.69 -2.68 -5.67
N THR A 193 -15.46 -3.14 -5.95
CA THR A 193 -14.26 -2.34 -5.65
C THR A 193 -14.08 -1.11 -6.55
N ILE A 194 -14.58 -1.16 -7.79
CA ILE A 194 -14.51 -0.02 -8.71
C ILE A 194 -15.52 1.05 -8.29
N VAL A 195 -16.78 0.68 -8.05
CA VAL A 195 -17.80 1.63 -7.57
C VAL A 195 -17.34 2.31 -6.27
N ALA A 196 -16.87 1.54 -5.29
CA ALA A 196 -16.36 2.10 -4.05
C ALA A 196 -15.11 2.97 -4.23
N GLY A 197 -14.34 2.75 -5.29
CA GLY A 197 -13.17 3.55 -5.64
C GLY A 197 -13.55 4.86 -6.33
N GLU A 198 -14.42 4.82 -7.32
CA GLU A 198 -14.96 6.00 -8.01
C GLU A 198 -15.66 6.94 -7.02
N ASP A 199 -16.52 6.42 -6.15
CA ASP A 199 -17.21 7.20 -5.11
C ASP A 199 -16.22 7.89 -4.16
N ALA A 200 -15.16 7.19 -3.77
CA ALA A 200 -14.15 7.73 -2.86
C ALA A 200 -13.25 8.77 -3.53
N LEU A 201 -12.86 8.56 -4.80
CA LEU A 201 -12.09 9.53 -5.57
C LEU A 201 -12.90 10.82 -5.77
N GLN A 202 -14.19 10.69 -6.08
CA GLN A 202 -15.09 11.83 -6.21
C GLN A 202 -15.20 12.62 -4.90
N GLN A 203 -15.34 11.93 -3.76
CA GLN A 203 -15.36 12.59 -2.44
C GLN A 203 -14.05 13.32 -2.13
N ILE A 204 -12.90 12.75 -2.50
CA ILE A 204 -11.60 13.42 -2.31
C ILE A 204 -11.54 14.67 -3.19
N ASN A 205 -11.96 14.58 -4.45
CA ASN A 205 -12.00 15.72 -5.37
C ASN A 205 -12.93 16.83 -4.85
N ASP A 206 -14.12 16.48 -4.36
CA ASP A 206 -15.08 17.46 -3.84
C ASP A 206 -14.57 18.18 -2.58
N ASN A 207 -13.75 17.50 -1.75
CA ASN A 207 -13.25 18.03 -0.48
C ASN A 207 -11.90 18.75 -0.60
N GLU A 208 -10.97 18.20 -1.38
CA GLU A 208 -9.57 18.62 -1.46
C GLU A 208 -9.18 19.15 -2.84
N GLY A 209 -10.01 18.91 -3.87
CA GLY A 209 -9.66 19.17 -5.26
C GLY A 209 -8.53 18.27 -5.75
N PHE A 210 -7.76 18.80 -6.69
CA PHE A 210 -6.59 18.13 -7.25
C PHE A 210 -5.41 18.21 -6.27
N SER A 211 -5.37 17.30 -5.30
CA SER A 211 -4.35 17.23 -4.23
C SER A 211 -3.41 16.03 -4.38
N GLU A 212 -2.33 15.99 -3.57
CA GLU A 212 -1.48 14.80 -3.46
C GLU A 212 -2.28 13.53 -3.10
N ASN A 213 -3.24 13.65 -2.16
CA ASN A 213 -4.11 12.53 -1.79
C ASN A 213 -4.98 12.08 -2.97
N TYR A 214 -5.45 13.02 -3.79
CA TYR A 214 -6.20 12.70 -5.01
C TYR A 214 -5.35 11.87 -5.97
N LEU A 215 -4.10 12.28 -6.23
CA LEU A 215 -3.16 11.53 -7.09
C LEU A 215 -2.85 10.13 -6.54
N ILE A 216 -2.56 10.01 -5.24
CA ILE A 216 -2.32 8.72 -4.58
C ILE A 216 -3.55 7.82 -4.74
N PHE A 217 -4.76 8.36 -4.56
CA PHE A 217 -5.98 7.58 -4.67
C PHE A 217 -6.30 7.22 -6.11
N MET A 218 -6.05 8.11 -7.07
CA MET A 218 -6.18 7.84 -8.51
C MET A 218 -5.28 6.68 -8.93
N GLN A 219 -4.03 6.65 -8.46
CA GLN A 219 -3.13 5.52 -8.72
C GLN A 219 -3.66 4.19 -8.15
N GLN A 220 -4.27 4.23 -6.96
CA GLN A 220 -4.92 3.06 -6.36
C GLN A 220 -6.15 2.61 -7.14
N LEU A 221 -6.91 3.55 -7.71
CA LEU A 221 -8.07 3.25 -8.55
C LEU A 221 -7.64 2.66 -9.91
N SER A 222 -6.61 3.23 -10.53
CA SER A 222 -5.95 2.69 -11.72
C SER A 222 -5.57 1.21 -11.52
N ASN A 223 -4.94 0.88 -10.40
CA ASN A 223 -4.62 -0.51 -10.03
C ASN A 223 -5.84 -1.44 -9.99
N ARG A 224 -7.01 -0.94 -9.56
CA ARG A 224 -8.24 -1.74 -9.53
C ARG A 224 -8.79 -1.97 -10.93
N TYR A 225 -8.76 -0.97 -11.80
CA TYR A 225 -9.14 -1.13 -13.21
C TYR A 225 -8.22 -2.13 -13.90
N PHE A 226 -6.91 -2.03 -13.68
CA PHE A 226 -5.96 -3.00 -14.21
C PHE A 226 -6.28 -4.43 -13.76
N ASN A 227 -6.46 -4.67 -12.46
CA ASN A 227 -6.78 -5.99 -11.94
C ASN A 227 -8.11 -6.54 -12.50
N ARG A 228 -9.14 -5.68 -12.59
CA ARG A 228 -10.43 -6.06 -13.18
C ARG A 228 -10.27 -6.41 -14.67
N ALA A 229 -9.53 -5.60 -15.41
CA ALA A 229 -9.26 -5.85 -16.82
C ALA A 229 -8.56 -7.20 -17.03
N MET A 230 -7.48 -7.44 -16.29
CA MET A 230 -6.76 -8.72 -16.31
C MET A 230 -7.69 -9.89 -16.02
N PHE A 231 -8.58 -9.75 -15.04
CA PHE A 231 -9.57 -10.78 -14.74
C PHE A 231 -10.56 -10.99 -15.90
N LEU A 232 -11.21 -9.93 -16.39
CA LEU A 232 -12.23 -10.02 -17.42
C LEU A 232 -11.69 -10.63 -18.72
N LEU A 233 -10.52 -10.17 -19.17
CA LEU A 233 -9.85 -10.70 -20.38
C LEU A 233 -9.39 -12.15 -20.18
N THR A 234 -8.98 -12.54 -18.97
CA THR A 234 -8.61 -13.92 -18.66
C THR A 234 -9.82 -14.87 -18.67
N VAL A 235 -11.01 -14.41 -18.28
CA VAL A 235 -12.18 -15.28 -18.05
C VAL A 235 -13.28 -15.19 -19.11
N LYS A 236 -13.09 -14.37 -20.15
CA LYS A 236 -14.15 -14.02 -21.12
C LYS A 236 -14.84 -15.23 -21.72
N ASP A 237 -14.11 -16.29 -22.05
CA ASP A 237 -14.64 -17.48 -22.74
C ASP A 237 -15.57 -18.32 -21.85
N ASP A 238 -15.43 -18.21 -20.53
CA ASP A 238 -16.30 -18.88 -19.55
C ASP A 238 -17.40 -17.95 -19.01
N HIS A 239 -17.49 -16.72 -19.51
CA HIS A 239 -18.56 -15.78 -19.18
C HIS A 239 -19.81 -16.03 -20.04
N SER A 240 -20.99 -15.59 -19.55
CA SER A 240 -22.24 -15.75 -20.30
C SER A 240 -22.35 -14.85 -21.53
N ASP A 241 -21.49 -13.83 -21.62
CA ASP A 241 -21.44 -12.81 -22.66
C ASP A 241 -19.95 -12.45 -22.88
N PRO A 242 -19.21 -13.25 -23.67
CA PRO A 242 -17.77 -13.08 -23.85
C PRO A 242 -17.38 -11.74 -24.47
N ASP A 243 -18.05 -11.34 -25.55
CA ASP A 243 -17.75 -10.10 -26.29
C ASP A 243 -17.90 -8.87 -25.38
N ARG A 244 -18.97 -8.81 -24.59
CA ARG A 244 -19.17 -7.71 -23.65
C ARG A 244 -18.10 -7.70 -22.55
N THR A 245 -17.75 -8.87 -22.03
CA THR A 245 -16.72 -9.01 -20.99
C THR A 245 -15.35 -8.57 -21.50
N GLU A 246 -15.01 -8.96 -22.72
CA GLU A 246 -13.79 -8.54 -23.40
C GLU A 246 -13.76 -7.03 -23.62
N ASN A 247 -14.81 -6.46 -24.22
CA ASN A 247 -14.91 -5.01 -24.44
C ASN A 247 -14.80 -4.21 -23.14
N GLN A 248 -15.41 -4.70 -22.05
CA GLN A 248 -15.27 -4.08 -20.73
C GLN A 248 -13.82 -4.17 -20.22
N GLY A 249 -13.17 -5.33 -20.38
CA GLY A 249 -11.76 -5.50 -20.00
C GLY A 249 -10.82 -4.55 -20.75
N LEU A 250 -11.00 -4.39 -22.07
CA LEU A 250 -10.23 -3.44 -22.88
C LEU A 250 -10.49 -1.98 -22.47
N THR A 251 -11.75 -1.64 -22.18
CA THR A 251 -12.12 -0.29 -21.68
C THR A 251 -11.43 0.00 -20.33
N ASP A 252 -11.36 -1.00 -19.46
CA ASP A 252 -10.70 -0.86 -18.15
C ASP A 252 -9.18 -0.70 -18.28
N LEU A 253 -8.52 -1.38 -19.23
CA LEU A 253 -7.10 -1.14 -19.54
C LEU A 253 -6.86 0.28 -20.04
N SER A 254 -7.70 0.79 -20.93
CA SER A 254 -7.60 2.18 -21.40
C SER A 254 -7.76 3.16 -20.25
N THR A 255 -8.77 2.94 -19.39
CA THR A 255 -9.02 3.80 -18.22
C THR A 255 -7.82 3.78 -17.26
N CYS A 256 -7.23 2.60 -17.03
CA CYS A 256 -6.01 2.47 -16.23
C CYS A 256 -4.84 3.27 -16.83
N LYS A 257 -4.60 3.14 -18.14
CA LYS A 257 -3.52 3.84 -18.84
C LYS A 257 -3.70 5.35 -18.78
N ASP A 258 -4.93 5.85 -18.94
CA ASP A 258 -5.25 7.28 -18.86
C ASP A 258 -5.01 7.81 -17.44
N MET A 259 -5.42 7.07 -16.42
CA MET A 259 -5.16 7.43 -15.02
C MET A 259 -3.67 7.41 -14.66
N ASP A 260 -2.92 6.40 -15.12
CA ASP A 260 -1.48 6.32 -14.90
C ASP A 260 -0.75 7.52 -15.53
N ARG A 261 -1.14 7.93 -16.74
CA ARG A 261 -0.63 9.14 -17.40
C ARG A 261 -0.99 10.41 -16.64
N GLU A 262 -2.24 10.54 -16.17
CA GLU A 262 -2.69 11.71 -15.40
C GLU A 262 -1.91 11.85 -14.08
N VAL A 263 -1.61 10.73 -13.41
CA VAL A 263 -0.80 10.73 -12.18
C VAL A 263 0.63 11.20 -12.45
N VAL A 264 1.27 10.74 -13.52
CA VAL A 264 2.62 11.16 -13.90
C VAL A 264 2.66 12.64 -14.31
N ASP A 265 1.80 13.04 -15.25
CA ASP A 265 1.80 14.38 -15.83
C ASP A 265 1.55 15.50 -14.80
N ASN A 266 0.70 15.21 -13.81
CA ASN A 266 0.37 16.18 -12.78
C ASN A 266 1.17 15.98 -11.49
N GLY A 267 1.74 14.79 -11.26
CA GLY A 267 2.60 14.54 -10.12
C GLY A 267 3.81 15.47 -10.09
N ASP A 268 4.43 15.69 -11.24
CA ASP A 268 5.54 16.63 -11.39
C ASP A 268 5.14 18.09 -11.08
N ARG A 269 3.90 18.47 -11.43
CA ARG A 269 3.40 19.84 -11.23
C ARG A 269 3.10 20.14 -9.76
N GLU A 270 2.49 19.19 -9.08
CA GLU A 270 2.11 19.31 -7.66
C GLU A 270 3.29 18.98 -6.71
N GLY A 271 4.44 18.60 -7.26
CA GLY A 271 5.61 18.19 -6.48
C GLY A 271 5.41 16.85 -5.77
N PHE A 272 4.47 16.04 -6.25
CA PHE A 272 4.27 14.67 -5.81
C PHE A 272 5.46 13.84 -6.25
N LYS A 273 6.39 13.64 -5.32
CA LYS A 273 7.48 12.67 -5.47
C LYS A 273 6.96 11.35 -4.92
N GLY A 274 6.34 10.56 -5.79
CA GLY A 274 6.04 9.18 -5.48
C GLY A 274 7.29 8.46 -4.97
N ASP A 275 7.08 7.39 -4.20
CA ASP A 275 8.18 6.51 -3.85
C ASP A 275 8.62 5.76 -5.12
N ASP A 276 9.85 6.01 -5.58
CA ASP A 276 10.43 5.40 -6.78
C ASP A 276 10.31 3.87 -6.75
N ASP A 277 10.45 3.24 -5.56
CA ASP A 277 10.31 1.79 -5.40
C ASP A 277 8.87 1.34 -5.69
N VAL A 278 7.88 2.08 -5.18
CA VAL A 278 6.45 1.78 -5.39
C VAL A 278 6.07 1.98 -6.86
N TYR A 279 6.63 3.00 -7.51
CA TYR A 279 6.39 3.26 -8.92
C TYR A 279 7.06 2.20 -9.82
N PHE A 280 8.27 1.75 -9.49
CA PHE A 280 8.92 0.64 -10.18
C PHE A 280 8.08 -0.65 -10.09
N ASP A 281 7.63 -1.02 -8.88
CA ASP A 281 6.82 -2.23 -8.70
C ASP A 281 5.47 -2.13 -9.43
N LEU A 282 4.88 -0.93 -9.50
CA LEU A 282 3.70 -0.66 -10.31
C LEU A 282 3.96 -0.97 -11.79
N LEU A 283 5.01 -0.39 -12.37
CA LEU A 283 5.38 -0.60 -13.79
C LEU A 283 5.64 -2.08 -14.07
N LEU A 284 6.39 -2.75 -13.20
CA LEU A 284 6.67 -4.18 -13.34
C LEU A 284 5.39 -5.02 -13.26
N CYS A 285 4.44 -4.67 -12.39
CA CYS A 285 3.14 -5.34 -12.34
C CYS A 285 2.34 -5.13 -13.63
N ARG A 286 2.37 -3.92 -14.21
CA ARG A 286 1.72 -3.62 -15.51
C ARG A 286 2.31 -4.47 -16.63
N ILE A 287 3.63 -4.43 -16.79
CA ILE A 287 4.36 -5.23 -17.79
C ILE A 287 3.96 -6.70 -17.69
N LYS A 288 4.09 -7.31 -16.50
CA LYS A 288 3.76 -8.74 -16.31
C LYS A 288 2.31 -9.08 -16.62
N GLY A 289 1.37 -8.21 -16.27
CA GLY A 289 -0.03 -8.41 -16.64
C GLY A 289 -0.23 -8.37 -18.15
N LEU A 290 0.35 -7.38 -18.84
CA LEU A 290 0.23 -7.23 -20.29
C LEU A 290 0.92 -8.37 -21.05
N LEU A 291 2.06 -8.90 -20.59
CA LEU A 291 2.68 -10.11 -21.15
C LEU A 291 1.76 -11.33 -21.09
N ILE A 292 0.95 -11.45 -20.03
CA ILE A 292 -0.06 -12.53 -19.97
C ILE A 292 -1.12 -12.34 -21.05
N LEU A 293 -1.51 -11.10 -21.37
CA LEU A 293 -2.46 -10.84 -22.44
C LEU A 293 -1.85 -11.14 -23.81
N MET A 294 -0.59 -10.79 -24.06
CA MET A 294 0.11 -11.18 -25.28
C MET A 294 0.13 -12.70 -25.49
N LYS A 295 0.40 -13.47 -24.41
CA LYS A 295 0.31 -14.94 -24.44
C LYS A 295 -1.10 -15.46 -24.74
N MET A 296 -2.13 -14.64 -24.55
CA MET A 296 -3.51 -14.92 -24.90
C MET A 296 -3.88 -14.35 -26.29
N SER A 297 -2.88 -14.00 -27.10
CA SER A 297 -3.05 -13.45 -28.46
C SER A 297 -3.70 -12.07 -28.51
N TYR A 298 -3.53 -11.25 -27.47
CA TYR A 298 -3.83 -9.81 -27.56
C TYR A 298 -2.64 -9.04 -28.12
N ASP A 299 -2.92 -8.05 -28.96
CA ASP A 299 -1.92 -7.16 -29.52
C ASP A 299 -1.29 -6.24 -28.45
N ASP A 300 -0.02 -5.86 -28.66
CA ASP A 300 0.67 -4.87 -27.83
C ASP A 300 0.28 -3.43 -28.20
N GLU A 301 -0.98 -3.08 -27.99
CA GLU A 301 -1.47 -1.69 -28.15
C GLU A 301 -1.21 -0.83 -26.89
N TRP A 302 -0.72 -1.46 -25.83
CA TRP A 302 -0.65 -0.86 -24.50
C TRP A 302 0.68 -0.16 -24.22
N GLY A 303 1.69 -0.36 -25.07
CA GLY A 303 2.98 0.31 -24.99
C GLY A 303 3.84 -0.30 -23.89
N ILE A 304 4.03 -1.62 -23.94
CA ILE A 304 4.89 -2.33 -22.98
C ILE A 304 6.32 -1.77 -23.00
N ASP A 305 6.82 -1.36 -24.18
CA ASP A 305 8.09 -0.64 -24.34
C ASP A 305 8.17 0.64 -23.49
N GLU A 306 7.13 1.48 -23.53
CA GLU A 306 7.08 2.72 -22.72
C GLU A 306 7.18 2.42 -21.22
N LEU A 307 6.60 1.28 -20.78
CA LEU A 307 6.67 0.84 -19.39
C LEU A 307 8.06 0.32 -19.01
N PHE A 308 8.74 -0.40 -19.91
CA PHE A 308 10.13 -0.83 -19.71
C PHE A 308 11.09 0.34 -19.62
N ASP A 309 10.94 1.34 -20.50
CA ASP A 309 11.73 2.58 -20.47
C ASP A 309 11.52 3.33 -19.15
N GLY A 310 10.26 3.42 -18.70
CA GLY A 310 9.91 3.99 -17.41
C GLY A 310 10.59 3.26 -16.25
N ALA A 311 10.50 1.93 -16.22
CA ALA A 311 11.08 1.11 -15.15
C ALA A 311 12.62 1.21 -15.13
N THR A 312 13.24 1.23 -16.32
CA THR A 312 14.68 1.39 -16.47
C THR A 312 15.14 2.76 -15.98
N THR A 313 14.41 3.82 -16.32
CA THR A 313 14.72 5.20 -15.89
C THR A 313 14.68 5.36 -14.37
N VAL A 314 13.66 4.78 -13.73
CA VAL A 314 13.52 4.77 -12.27
C VAL A 314 14.69 4.06 -11.61
N LEU A 315 15.06 2.88 -12.13
CA LEU A 315 16.15 2.07 -11.59
C LEU A 315 17.53 2.72 -11.77
N GLN A 316 17.79 3.33 -12.93
CA GLN A 316 19.01 4.10 -13.17
C GLN A 316 19.13 5.27 -12.19
N SER A 317 18.04 6.00 -11.97
CA SER A 317 17.98 7.11 -11.01
C SER A 317 18.29 6.63 -9.59
N ALA A 318 17.75 5.47 -9.18
CA ALA A 318 18.02 4.86 -7.88
C ALA A 318 19.50 4.46 -7.72
N LEU A 319 20.13 3.89 -8.76
CA LEU A 319 21.55 3.51 -8.79
C LEU A 319 22.48 4.74 -8.69
N GLU A 320 22.20 5.81 -9.42
CA GLU A 320 22.96 7.07 -9.36
C GLU A 320 22.89 7.72 -7.97
N ASN A 321 21.70 7.69 -7.36
CA ASN A 321 21.46 8.18 -6.00
C ASN A 321 22.19 7.31 -4.94
N SER A 322 22.31 6.01 -5.16
CA SER A 322 23.08 5.12 -4.28
C SER A 322 24.59 5.42 -4.33
N ASN A 323 25.14 5.57 -5.53
CA ASN A 323 26.57 5.83 -5.74
C ASN A 323 27.02 7.19 -5.20
N SER A 324 26.19 8.23 -5.37
CA SER A 324 26.50 9.58 -4.86
C SER A 324 26.53 9.64 -3.33
N ASN A 325 25.70 8.85 -2.65
CA ASN A 325 25.64 8.81 -1.19
C ASN A 325 26.81 8.04 -0.55
N SER A 326 27.41 7.06 -1.25
CA SER A 326 28.54 6.28 -0.73
C SER A 326 29.83 7.09 -0.58
N SER A 327 29.97 8.22 -1.29
CA SER A 327 31.25 8.96 -1.36
C SER A 327 31.46 9.99 -0.24
N ASN A 328 30.39 10.44 0.46
CA ASN A 328 30.46 11.69 1.23
C ASN A 328 30.10 11.65 2.73
N ASN A 329 29.76 10.52 3.35
CA ASN A 329 29.45 10.54 4.79
C ASN A 329 29.68 9.19 5.50
N SER A 330 30.83 9.05 6.17
CA SER A 330 31.09 7.97 7.13
C SER A 330 30.42 8.19 8.50
N ASN A 331 29.70 9.30 8.72
CA ASN A 331 29.18 9.68 10.05
C ASN A 331 27.71 10.13 10.11
N LYS A 332 26.91 9.95 9.06
CA LYS A 332 25.47 10.27 9.11
C LYS A 332 24.64 9.00 9.34
N SER A 333 23.78 9.07 10.35
CA SER A 333 22.78 8.07 10.74
C SER A 333 22.21 7.32 9.55
N LEU A 334 22.17 5.98 9.66
CA LEU A 334 21.71 5.05 8.62
C LEU A 334 20.54 5.62 7.80
N PRO A 335 20.64 5.67 6.47
CA PRO A 335 19.55 6.12 5.62
C PRO A 335 18.32 5.24 5.86
N ARG A 336 17.14 5.87 5.83
CA ARG A 336 15.83 5.21 6.00
C ARG A 336 15.69 4.06 5.02
N LYS A 337 16.11 2.90 5.49
CA LYS A 337 15.20 1.85 5.92
C LYS A 337 13.90 1.50 5.09
N CYS A 338 13.60 1.89 3.83
CA CYS A 338 12.48 1.40 2.96
C CYS A 338 12.18 -0.13 3.14
N THR A 339 10.94 -0.63 3.25
CA THR A 339 10.73 -1.91 3.98
C THR A 339 9.82 -2.95 3.36
N LEU A 340 9.20 -2.75 2.19
CA LEU A 340 8.19 -3.72 1.73
C LEU A 340 8.62 -4.68 0.59
N PHE A 341 9.45 -4.22 -0.35
CA PHE A 341 10.16 -5.10 -1.32
C PHE A 341 11.67 -5.08 -1.13
N ARG A 342 12.07 -4.64 0.05
CA ARG A 342 13.39 -4.08 0.29
C ARG A 342 14.45 -5.07 0.72
N GLU A 343 14.17 -6.34 0.51
CA GLU A 343 15.16 -7.41 0.57
C GLU A 343 15.97 -7.47 -0.73
N LEU A 344 15.39 -7.02 -1.85
CA LEU A 344 16.06 -7.00 -3.14
C LEU A 344 16.72 -5.64 -3.34
N GLY A 345 18.05 -5.64 -3.47
CA GLY A 345 18.79 -4.44 -3.86
C GLY A 345 18.44 -4.00 -5.29
N PRO A 346 18.89 -2.81 -5.72
CA PRO A 346 18.75 -2.35 -7.11
C PRO A 346 19.22 -3.38 -8.15
N GLU A 347 20.23 -4.19 -7.81
CA GLU A 347 20.75 -5.28 -8.64
C GLU A 347 19.69 -6.37 -8.85
N ALA A 348 19.00 -6.79 -7.79
CA ALA A 348 17.93 -7.78 -7.90
C ALA A 348 16.66 -7.21 -8.56
N GLN A 349 16.38 -5.92 -8.41
CA GLN A 349 15.34 -5.24 -9.19
C GLN A 349 15.69 -5.22 -10.69
N MET A 350 16.95 -4.95 -11.04
CA MET A 350 17.46 -5.04 -12.41
C MET A 350 17.27 -6.45 -12.96
N GLN A 351 17.67 -7.47 -12.20
CA GLN A 351 17.52 -8.87 -12.59
C GLN A 351 16.06 -9.24 -12.88
N ARG A 352 15.11 -8.77 -12.06
CA ARG A 352 13.67 -8.99 -12.30
C ARG A 352 13.20 -8.30 -13.58
N LEU A 353 13.64 -7.07 -13.83
CA LEU A 353 13.28 -6.32 -15.04
C LEU A 353 13.84 -7.02 -16.28
N GLU A 354 15.11 -7.39 -16.25
CA GLU A 354 15.82 -8.11 -17.31
C GLU A 354 15.17 -9.45 -17.64
N SER A 355 14.85 -10.26 -16.62
CA SER A 355 14.11 -11.52 -16.80
C SER A 355 12.75 -11.31 -17.48
N THR A 356 12.08 -10.19 -17.18
CA THR A 356 10.78 -9.85 -17.78
C THR A 356 10.94 -9.31 -19.21
N LEU A 357 12.03 -8.59 -19.49
CA LEU A 357 12.37 -8.10 -20.83
C LEU A 357 12.74 -9.23 -21.77
N ILE A 358 13.45 -10.25 -21.28
CA ILE A 358 13.70 -11.48 -22.04
C ILE A 358 12.37 -12.13 -22.46
N GLU A 359 11.45 -12.30 -21.51
CA GLU A 359 10.14 -12.89 -21.77
C GLU A 359 9.35 -12.10 -22.83
N TYR A 360 9.39 -10.76 -22.76
CA TYR A 360 8.76 -9.89 -23.75
C TYR A 360 9.36 -10.06 -25.16
N ASN A 361 10.69 -10.03 -25.26
CA ASN A 361 11.39 -10.20 -26.53
C ASN A 361 11.13 -11.56 -27.18
N LEU A 362 10.99 -12.62 -26.37
CA LEU A 362 10.61 -13.94 -26.87
C LEU A 362 9.17 -13.96 -27.40
N LEU A 363 8.22 -13.29 -26.73
CA LEU A 363 6.84 -13.19 -27.22
C LEU A 363 6.74 -12.39 -28.52
N LEU A 364 7.48 -11.27 -28.65
CA LEU A 364 7.54 -10.52 -29.90
C LEU A 364 8.10 -11.36 -31.06
N ALA A 365 9.11 -12.19 -30.76
CA ALA A 365 9.70 -13.09 -31.73
C ALA A 365 8.73 -14.18 -32.20
N ASP A 366 7.90 -14.71 -31.29
CA ASP A 366 6.85 -15.69 -31.62
C ASP A 366 5.73 -15.06 -32.45
N CYS A 367 5.28 -13.85 -32.11
CA CYS A 367 4.26 -13.12 -32.86
C CYS A 367 4.70 -12.79 -34.30
N ALA A 368 6.00 -12.62 -34.55
CA ALA A 368 6.53 -12.35 -35.88
C ALA A 368 6.47 -13.57 -36.82
N ASP A 369 6.36 -14.79 -36.31
CA ASP A 369 6.34 -16.02 -37.14
C ASP A 369 4.98 -16.30 -37.78
N ASP A 370 3.90 -15.85 -37.16
CA ASP A 370 2.54 -16.12 -37.65
C ASP A 370 2.16 -15.26 -38.87
N ASP A 371 2.90 -14.18 -39.15
CA ASP A 371 2.63 -13.21 -40.23
C ASP A 371 3.26 -13.60 -41.59
N ASP A 372 4.08 -14.67 -41.65
CA ASP A 372 4.79 -15.13 -42.87
C ASP A 372 3.83 -15.61 -44.00
N ASN A 373 2.51 -15.64 -43.77
CA ASN A 373 1.48 -15.97 -44.78
C ASN A 373 0.79 -14.75 -45.41
N ASP A 374 0.99 -13.53 -44.88
CA ASP A 374 0.48 -12.29 -45.47
C ASP A 374 1.65 -11.52 -46.11
N ASP A 375 1.79 -11.66 -47.43
CA ASP A 375 2.83 -11.05 -48.29
C ASP A 375 2.94 -9.50 -48.17
N ASP A 376 2.02 -8.86 -47.43
CA ASP A 376 1.88 -7.40 -47.33
C ASP A 376 2.41 -6.78 -46.02
N ARG A 377 2.88 -7.58 -45.04
CA ARG A 377 3.56 -7.07 -43.84
C ARG A 377 4.81 -7.90 -43.50
N PRO A 378 5.95 -7.64 -44.15
CA PRO A 378 7.20 -8.18 -43.66
C PRO A 378 7.54 -7.48 -42.34
N MET A 379 7.10 -8.04 -41.22
CA MET A 379 7.92 -7.99 -40.01
C MET A 379 9.28 -8.56 -40.44
N ASP A 380 10.28 -7.66 -40.56
CA ASP A 380 11.60 -7.99 -41.07
C ASP A 380 12.14 -9.16 -40.23
N LYS A 381 12.52 -10.29 -40.85
CA LYS A 381 13.14 -11.43 -40.13
C LYS A 381 14.32 -11.00 -39.27
N LYS A 382 14.92 -9.87 -39.65
CA LYS A 382 15.92 -9.11 -38.89
C LYS A 382 15.45 -8.67 -37.49
N SER A 383 14.21 -8.21 -37.33
CA SER A 383 13.64 -7.78 -36.04
C SER A 383 13.50 -8.95 -35.07
N ARG A 384 13.10 -10.14 -35.55
CA ARG A 384 13.03 -11.36 -34.73
C ARG A 384 14.40 -11.76 -34.18
N GLN A 385 15.39 -11.82 -35.06
CA GLN A 385 16.78 -12.13 -34.67
C GLN A 385 17.34 -11.10 -33.70
N GLU A 386 16.98 -9.83 -33.87
CA GLU A 386 17.36 -8.75 -32.98
C GLU A 386 16.79 -8.97 -31.57
N TYR A 387 15.50 -9.28 -31.43
CA TYR A 387 14.88 -9.54 -30.12
C TYR A 387 15.47 -10.76 -29.41
N ILE A 388 15.67 -11.87 -30.13
CA ILE A 388 16.31 -13.07 -29.56
C ILE A 388 17.78 -12.81 -29.21
N GLY A 389 18.47 -12.03 -30.04
CA GLY A 389 19.82 -11.54 -29.78
C GLY A 389 19.91 -10.75 -28.48
N GLN A 390 19.03 -9.76 -28.29
CA GLN A 390 18.93 -8.93 -27.09
C GLN A 390 18.60 -9.77 -25.85
N ALA A 391 17.61 -10.66 -25.94
CA ALA A 391 17.22 -11.56 -24.86
C ALA A 391 18.40 -12.42 -24.37
N ALA A 392 19.15 -13.01 -25.30
CA ALA A 392 20.31 -13.82 -24.97
C ALA A 392 21.49 -12.99 -24.43
N ASP A 393 21.69 -11.76 -24.90
CA ASP A 393 22.75 -10.88 -24.38
C ASP A 393 22.46 -10.47 -22.93
N ILE A 394 21.20 -10.18 -22.62
CA ILE A 394 20.74 -9.92 -21.25
C ILE A 394 20.96 -11.18 -20.37
N ALA A 395 20.53 -12.34 -20.86
CA ALA A 395 20.71 -13.63 -20.19
C ALA A 395 22.19 -13.92 -19.85
N VAL A 396 23.09 -13.71 -20.81
CA VAL A 396 24.54 -13.87 -20.62
C VAL A 396 25.04 -12.90 -19.55
N ARG A 397 24.66 -11.62 -19.62
CA ARG A 397 25.06 -10.64 -18.61
C ARG A 397 24.63 -11.07 -17.21
N MET A 398 23.37 -11.50 -17.04
CA MET A 398 22.87 -12.03 -15.76
C MET A 398 23.71 -13.20 -15.25
N MET A 399 24.11 -14.14 -16.13
CA MET A 399 24.88 -15.33 -15.76
C MET A 399 26.34 -15.06 -15.39
N PHE A 400 26.97 -14.02 -15.95
CA PHE A 400 28.39 -13.73 -15.72
C PHE A 400 28.63 -12.66 -14.65
N GLU A 401 27.67 -11.79 -14.38
CA GLU A 401 27.83 -10.69 -13.43
C GLU A 401 27.24 -10.99 -12.04
N ASP A 402 26.39 -12.01 -11.91
CA ASP A 402 25.65 -12.27 -10.67
C ASP A 402 25.83 -13.72 -10.16
N ASP A 403 26.67 -13.90 -9.13
CA ASP A 403 26.95 -15.21 -8.49
C ASP A 403 25.72 -15.81 -7.76
N ASN A 404 24.61 -15.06 -7.62
CA ASN A 404 23.40 -15.44 -6.86
C ASN A 404 22.13 -15.52 -7.72
N LEU A 405 22.23 -16.00 -8.96
CA LEU A 405 21.08 -16.14 -9.86
C LEU A 405 19.91 -16.90 -9.21
N LEU A 406 18.75 -16.25 -9.17
CA LEU A 406 17.48 -16.84 -8.75
C LEU A 406 16.96 -17.82 -9.83
N ASP A 407 16.43 -18.95 -9.37
CA ASP A 407 16.15 -20.18 -10.11
C ASP A 407 15.30 -20.00 -11.40
N ASP A 408 14.18 -19.26 -11.32
CA ASP A 408 13.28 -19.06 -12.47
C ASP A 408 13.88 -18.16 -13.57
N SER A 409 14.71 -17.18 -13.19
CA SER A 409 15.36 -16.27 -14.14
C SER A 409 16.49 -16.97 -14.91
N ALA A 410 17.16 -17.95 -14.29
CA ALA A 410 18.14 -18.79 -14.97
C ALA A 410 17.50 -19.64 -16.08
N LEU A 411 16.29 -20.14 -15.85
CA LEU A 411 15.55 -20.94 -16.83
C LEU A 411 15.18 -20.12 -18.08
N VAL A 412 14.66 -18.91 -17.87
CA VAL A 412 14.30 -17.98 -18.96
C VAL A 412 15.54 -17.55 -19.75
N ALA A 413 16.64 -17.25 -19.05
CA ALA A 413 17.94 -16.94 -19.64
C ALA A 413 18.48 -18.10 -20.51
N LEU A 414 18.40 -19.33 -20.01
CA LEU A 414 18.80 -20.53 -20.74
C LEU A 414 17.92 -20.80 -21.97
N GLN A 415 16.62 -20.54 -21.89
CA GLN A 415 15.72 -20.64 -23.04
C GLN A 415 16.07 -19.64 -24.14
N ALA A 416 16.33 -18.38 -23.79
CA ALA A 416 16.76 -17.37 -24.75
C ALA A 416 18.10 -17.73 -25.43
N LEU A 417 19.05 -18.27 -24.67
CA LEU A 417 20.33 -18.74 -25.21
C LEU A 417 20.19 -19.93 -26.15
N LEU A 418 19.33 -20.89 -25.81
CA LEU A 418 19.00 -22.02 -26.68
C LEU A 418 18.40 -21.55 -28.00
N GLU A 419 17.48 -20.59 -27.96
CA GLU A 419 16.81 -20.12 -29.16
C GLU A 419 17.74 -19.29 -30.04
N LYS A 420 18.61 -18.46 -29.46
CA LYS A 420 19.71 -17.80 -30.19
C LYS A 420 20.65 -18.82 -30.85
N SER A 421 21.02 -19.88 -30.13
CA SER A 421 21.84 -20.95 -30.70
C SER A 421 21.14 -21.57 -31.91
N ARG A 422 19.85 -21.93 -31.80
CA ARG A 422 19.08 -22.51 -32.93
C ARG A 422 19.07 -21.61 -34.16
N ILE A 423 18.86 -20.31 -33.97
CA ILE A 423 18.80 -19.34 -35.07
C ILE A 423 20.16 -19.16 -35.73
N SER A 424 21.21 -18.92 -34.93
CA SER A 424 22.58 -18.81 -35.42
C SER A 424 22.96 -20.04 -36.25
N THR A 425 22.56 -21.21 -35.78
CA THR A 425 22.86 -22.44 -36.50
C THR A 425 22.02 -22.66 -37.74
N ALA A 426 20.76 -22.23 -37.77
CA ALA A 426 19.95 -22.27 -39.00
C ALA A 426 20.53 -21.38 -40.11
N GLU A 427 21.19 -20.26 -39.75
CA GLU A 427 21.90 -19.40 -40.69
C GLU A 427 23.25 -19.99 -41.14
N GLU A 428 24.01 -20.57 -40.22
CA GLU A 428 25.31 -21.22 -40.51
C GLU A 428 25.17 -22.56 -41.26
N LEU A 429 24.02 -23.25 -41.13
CA LEU A 429 23.66 -24.45 -41.90
C LEU A 429 23.36 -24.18 -43.39
N GLY A 430 23.52 -22.93 -43.84
CA GLY A 430 23.89 -22.65 -45.22
C GLY A 430 25.26 -23.25 -45.63
N GLY A 431 26.05 -23.80 -44.69
CA GLY A 431 27.38 -24.38 -44.94
C GLY A 431 28.00 -25.35 -43.91
N GLU A 432 27.47 -25.54 -42.67
CA GLU A 432 28.08 -26.44 -41.66
C GLU A 432 27.41 -27.83 -41.50
N ASP A 433 28.10 -28.78 -40.83
CA ASP A 433 27.65 -30.17 -40.62
C ASP A 433 26.62 -30.25 -39.47
N PRO A 434 25.39 -30.75 -39.69
CA PRO A 434 24.32 -30.83 -38.68
C PRO A 434 24.68 -31.53 -37.36
N SER A 435 25.75 -32.34 -37.35
CA SER A 435 26.14 -33.14 -36.19
C SER A 435 26.81 -32.34 -35.05
N ASP A 436 27.55 -31.27 -35.36
CA ASP A 436 28.20 -30.42 -34.35
C ASP A 436 27.19 -29.51 -33.63
N VAL A 437 26.12 -29.18 -34.33
CA VAL A 437 24.96 -28.42 -33.86
C VAL A 437 24.18 -29.19 -32.81
N GLU A 438 23.89 -30.46 -33.11
CA GLU A 438 23.12 -31.34 -32.25
C GLU A 438 23.88 -31.59 -30.94
N ALA A 439 25.22 -31.67 -30.99
CA ALA A 439 26.06 -31.79 -29.81
C ALA A 439 26.04 -30.54 -28.90
N SER A 440 26.04 -29.34 -29.48
CA SER A 440 25.97 -28.09 -28.72
C SER A 440 24.60 -27.89 -28.06
N LEU A 441 23.52 -28.18 -28.80
CA LEU A 441 22.15 -28.17 -28.27
C LEU A 441 21.96 -29.19 -27.14
N LEU A 442 22.51 -30.39 -27.29
CA LEU A 442 22.46 -31.43 -26.25
C LEU A 442 23.19 -30.99 -24.98
N HIS A 443 24.33 -30.30 -25.11
CA HIS A 443 25.09 -29.78 -23.98
C HIS A 443 24.30 -28.70 -23.21
N TYR A 444 23.65 -27.76 -23.92
CA TYR A 444 22.80 -26.76 -23.26
C TYR A 444 21.56 -27.38 -22.61
N GLN A 445 20.92 -28.36 -23.27
CA GLN A 445 19.81 -29.11 -22.68
C GLN A 445 20.23 -29.86 -21.41
N GLN A 446 21.43 -30.46 -21.38
CA GLN A 446 21.97 -31.11 -20.19
C GLN A 446 22.23 -30.11 -19.06
N ALA A 447 22.77 -28.93 -19.38
CA ALA A 447 22.99 -27.88 -18.38
C ALA A 447 21.67 -27.39 -17.75
N ILE A 448 20.59 -27.28 -18.53
CA ILE A 448 19.24 -26.95 -18.03
C ILE A 448 18.71 -28.03 -17.10
N VAL A 449 18.81 -29.31 -17.51
CA VAL A 449 18.34 -30.43 -16.68
C VAL A 449 19.13 -30.51 -15.37
N GLU A 450 20.44 -30.26 -15.40
CA GLU A 450 21.26 -30.20 -14.18
C GLU A 450 20.86 -29.03 -13.29
N ALA A 451 20.59 -27.85 -13.85
CA ALA A 451 20.11 -26.69 -13.10
C ALA A 451 18.76 -26.97 -12.43
N GLN A 452 17.79 -27.53 -13.16
CA GLN A 452 16.46 -27.90 -12.64
C GLN A 452 16.48 -29.01 -11.56
N SER A 453 17.57 -29.78 -11.48
CA SER A 453 17.71 -30.90 -10.53
C SER A 453 18.36 -30.51 -9.20
N LYS A 454 19.00 -29.35 -9.14
CA LYS A 454 19.62 -28.78 -7.95
C LYS A 454 18.62 -27.89 -7.23
#